data_AF-A0A957EBB8-F1
#
_entry.id   AF-A0A957EBB8-F1
#
_cell.length_a   1.000
_cell.length_b   1.000
_cell.length_c   1.000
_cell.angle_alpha   90.00
_cell.angle_beta   90.00
_cell.angle_gamma   90.00
#
_symmetry.space_group_name_H-M   'P 1'
#
loop_
_entity.id
_entity.type
_entity.pdbx_description
1 polymer ?
#
loop_
_entity_poly.entity_id
_entity_poly.type
_entity_poly.pdbx_seq_one_letter_code
_entity_poly.pdbx_strand_id
1 'polypeptide(L)'
;MTQISLKRFLLIEQCPEAWQGLDLYIFRDASVCFYVGQSQLAFARVWDHLLGGFKGHSIVGRFVWVNWPRSMNFTIELLSSQDEQFHTVANDLNAAEQMLIQQWSPCFNVSLNPQPTAVPPTYLPPNAKFRRRTSLRKLIFEAERAVKAEDNVLW
;
A
#
# COMPACT_ATOMS: atom_id res chain seq x y z
N MET A 1 9.22 10.28 -6.04
CA MET A 1 8.08 9.86 -5.17
C MET A 1 6.70 10.13 -5.80
N THR A 2 5.86 9.10 -5.88
CA THR A 2 4.45 9.19 -6.29
C THR A 2 3.54 8.72 -5.16
N GLN A 3 2.48 9.48 -4.84
CA GLN A 3 1.47 9.08 -3.84
C GLN A 3 0.09 9.02 -4.47
N ILE A 4 -0.67 7.96 -4.20
CA ILE A 4 -2.00 7.76 -4.75
C ILE A 4 -2.90 7.03 -3.74
N SER A 5 -4.17 7.46 -3.62
CA SER A 5 -5.14 6.71 -2.82
C SER A 5 -5.39 5.32 -3.40
N LEU A 6 -5.61 4.31 -2.56
CA LEU A 6 -5.85 2.93 -3.00
C LEU A 6 -7.01 2.84 -3.99
N LYS A 7 -8.12 3.56 -3.76
CA LYS A 7 -9.26 3.57 -4.69
C LYS A 7 -8.89 4.05 -6.09
N ARG A 8 -7.96 5.01 -6.24
CA ARG A 8 -7.47 5.48 -7.55
C ARG A 8 -6.43 4.50 -8.11
N PHE A 9 -5.56 3.95 -7.28
CA PHE A 9 -4.59 2.93 -7.69
C PHE A 9 -5.30 1.72 -8.33
N LEU A 10 -6.42 1.27 -7.75
CA LEU A 10 -7.20 0.15 -8.25
C LEU A 10 -7.79 0.35 -9.66
N LEU A 11 -7.86 1.60 -10.14
CA LEU A 11 -8.35 1.92 -11.48
C LEU A 11 -7.23 1.96 -12.53
N ILE A 12 -5.99 1.74 -12.13
CA ILE A 12 -4.82 1.71 -13.01
C ILE A 12 -4.56 0.25 -13.39
N GLU A 13 -4.97 -0.11 -14.60
CA GLU A 13 -4.85 -1.49 -15.10
C GLU A 13 -3.43 -1.82 -15.59
N GLN A 14 -2.69 -0.82 -16.04
CA GLN A 14 -1.34 -0.97 -16.59
C GLN A 14 -0.38 -0.03 -15.89
N CYS A 15 0.84 -0.50 -15.63
CA CYS A 15 1.86 0.32 -14.99
C CYS A 15 2.19 1.54 -15.87
N PRO A 16 1.99 2.78 -15.39
CA PRO A 16 2.43 3.97 -16.09
C PRO A 16 3.94 3.94 -16.36
N GLU A 17 4.38 4.46 -17.50
CA GLU A 17 5.80 4.47 -17.88
C GLU A 17 6.68 5.12 -16.81
N ALA A 18 6.23 6.26 -16.26
CA ALA A 18 6.91 6.98 -15.18
C ALA A 18 7.06 6.16 -13.88
N TRP A 19 6.36 5.03 -13.74
CA TRP A 19 6.40 4.18 -12.54
C TRP A 19 7.22 2.91 -12.73
N GLN A 20 7.72 2.64 -13.93
CA GLN A 20 8.46 1.40 -14.24
C GLN A 20 9.79 1.29 -13.48
N GLY A 21 10.41 2.42 -13.14
CA GLY A 21 11.66 2.47 -12.35
C GLY A 21 11.44 2.62 -10.83
N LEU A 22 10.20 2.52 -10.35
CA LEU A 22 9.88 2.60 -8.92
C LEU A 22 9.99 1.19 -8.32
N ASP A 23 10.86 1.06 -7.33
CA ASP A 23 11.26 -0.22 -6.74
C ASP A 23 10.94 -0.34 -5.24
N LEU A 24 10.40 0.71 -4.64
CA LEU A 24 9.94 0.75 -3.25
C LEU A 24 8.45 1.10 -3.20
N TYR A 25 7.74 0.53 -2.23
CA TYR A 25 6.33 0.84 -1.99
C TYR A 25 5.97 0.91 -0.51
N ILE A 26 4.99 1.74 -0.19
CA ILE A 26 4.47 1.94 1.16
C ILE A 26 2.95 1.85 1.15
N PHE A 27 2.38 1.10 2.09
CA PHE A 27 0.97 1.14 2.46
C PHE A 27 0.81 1.93 3.75
N ARG A 28 0.06 3.02 3.73
CA ARG A 28 -0.21 3.81 4.93
C ARG A 28 -1.57 4.49 4.91
N ASP A 29 -1.99 5.04 6.05
CA ASP A 29 -3.00 6.10 6.08
C ASP A 29 -2.32 7.46 6.35
N ALA A 30 -3.10 8.48 6.70
CA ALA A 30 -2.59 9.82 7.00
C ALA A 30 -1.55 9.85 8.14
N SER A 31 -1.60 8.90 9.08
CA SER A 31 -0.86 8.91 10.34
C SER A 31 -0.02 7.66 10.60
N VAL A 32 -0.35 6.53 9.99
CA VAL A 32 0.22 5.22 10.31
C VAL A 32 0.72 4.52 9.07
N CYS A 33 2.00 4.15 9.09
CA CYS A 33 2.59 3.25 8.12
C CYS A 33 2.25 1.80 8.46
N PHE A 34 1.57 1.11 7.54
CA PHE A 34 1.19 -0.29 7.73
C PHE A 34 2.27 -1.24 7.22
N TYR A 35 2.86 -0.95 6.07
CA TYR A 35 3.82 -1.82 5.43
C TYR A 35 4.74 -1.06 4.48
N VAL A 36 6.01 -1.43 4.47
CA VAL A 36 7.02 -1.01 3.50
C VAL A 36 7.55 -2.26 2.82
N GLY A 37 7.80 -2.20 1.52
CA GLY A 37 8.50 -3.27 0.82
C GLY A 37 9.23 -2.82 -0.42
N GLN A 38 10.03 -3.71 -0.97
CA GLN A 38 10.75 -3.53 -2.23
C GLN A 38 10.36 -4.54 -3.31
N SER A 39 10.58 -4.19 -4.58
CA SER A 39 10.49 -5.07 -5.75
C SER A 39 11.12 -4.39 -6.96
N GLN A 40 11.61 -5.12 -7.96
CA GLN A 40 12.06 -4.51 -9.23
C GLN A 40 10.94 -3.71 -9.94
N LEU A 41 9.67 -4.02 -9.66
CA LEU A 41 8.52 -3.27 -10.12
C LEU A 41 7.50 -3.12 -8.98
N ALA A 42 7.60 -2.03 -8.24
CA ALA A 42 6.77 -1.76 -7.07
C ALA A 42 5.26 -1.79 -7.40
N PHE A 43 4.86 -1.26 -8.56
CA PHE A 43 3.47 -1.29 -9.02
C PHE A 43 2.88 -2.71 -9.10
N ALA A 44 3.59 -3.63 -9.77
CA ALA A 44 3.15 -5.01 -9.90
C ALA A 44 3.12 -5.70 -8.52
N ARG A 45 4.09 -5.37 -7.66
CA ARG A 45 4.14 -5.96 -6.32
C ARG A 45 2.98 -5.52 -5.42
N VAL A 46 2.55 -4.27 -5.52
CA VAL A 46 1.34 -3.79 -4.83
C VAL A 46 0.12 -4.60 -5.29
N TRP A 47 -0.04 -4.83 -6.60
CA TRP A 47 -1.10 -5.69 -7.13
C TRP A 47 -1.03 -7.14 -6.61
N ASP A 48 0.17 -7.74 -6.53
CA ASP A 48 0.37 -9.06 -5.94
C ASP A 48 -0.14 -9.12 -4.50
N HIS A 49 0.19 -8.11 -3.68
CA HIS A 49 -0.29 -8.04 -2.31
C HIS A 49 -1.82 -7.98 -2.25
N LEU A 50 -2.44 -7.14 -3.07
CA LEU A 50 -3.88 -6.98 -3.14
C LEU A 50 -4.56 -8.30 -3.58
N LEU A 51 -4.08 -8.96 -4.63
CA LEU A 51 -4.61 -10.23 -5.12
C LEU A 51 -4.39 -11.37 -4.09
N GLY A 52 -3.20 -11.45 -3.51
CA GLY A 52 -2.84 -12.41 -2.47
C GLY A 52 -3.65 -12.24 -1.19
N GLY A 53 -4.16 -11.04 -0.91
CA GLY A 53 -4.98 -10.73 0.26
C GLY A 53 -6.29 -11.53 0.34
N PHE A 54 -6.92 -11.85 -0.80
CA PHE A 54 -8.13 -12.69 -0.85
C PHE A 54 -7.84 -14.15 -0.47
N LYS A 55 -6.65 -14.63 -0.83
CA LYS A 55 -6.18 -15.99 -0.57
C LYS A 55 -5.47 -16.14 0.78
N GLY A 56 -5.20 -15.03 1.47
CA GLY A 56 -4.48 -15.00 2.74
C GLY A 56 -2.96 -15.15 2.60
N HIS A 57 -2.41 -14.98 1.40
CA HIS A 57 -0.96 -15.03 1.14
C HIS A 57 -0.24 -13.69 1.41
N SER A 58 -1.00 -12.63 1.66
CA SER A 58 -0.48 -11.29 1.93
C SER A 58 -1.18 -10.72 3.15
N ILE A 59 -0.43 -10.48 4.23
CA ILE A 59 -0.99 -9.91 5.47
C ILE A 59 -1.51 -8.48 5.24
N VAL A 60 -0.74 -7.64 4.54
CA VAL A 60 -1.13 -6.26 4.21
C VAL A 60 -2.30 -6.25 3.23
N GLY A 61 -2.31 -7.15 2.23
CA GLY A 61 -3.44 -7.29 1.32
C GLY A 61 -4.71 -7.73 2.03
N ARG A 62 -4.59 -8.71 2.93
CA ARG A 62 -5.71 -9.16 3.77
C ARG A 62 -6.22 -8.02 4.65
N PHE A 63 -5.33 -7.26 5.28
CA PHE A 63 -5.63 -6.11 6.11
C PHE A 63 -6.41 -5.04 5.34
N VAL A 64 -5.99 -4.73 4.11
CA VAL A 64 -6.70 -3.81 3.20
C VAL A 64 -8.14 -4.26 3.02
N TRP A 65 -8.39 -5.53 2.70
CA TRP A 65 -9.74 -5.97 2.38
C TRP A 65 -10.68 -6.13 3.58
N VAL A 66 -10.17 -6.56 4.75
CA VAL A 66 -11.03 -6.65 5.94
C VAL A 66 -11.44 -5.26 6.45
N ASN A 67 -10.65 -4.22 6.15
CA ASN A 67 -10.95 -2.83 6.49
C ASN A 67 -11.70 -2.05 5.39
N TRP A 68 -12.14 -2.71 4.33
CA TRP A 68 -13.02 -2.08 3.33
C TRP A 68 -14.36 -1.65 3.98
N PRO A 69 -14.91 -0.45 3.68
CA PRO A 69 -14.50 0.54 2.68
C PRO A 69 -13.43 1.55 3.15
N ARG A 70 -13.08 1.58 4.43
CA ARG A 70 -12.16 2.60 4.98
C ARG A 70 -10.79 2.58 4.32
N SER A 71 -10.30 1.40 3.97
CA SER A 71 -9.03 1.20 3.28
C SER A 71 -8.96 1.81 1.88
N MET A 72 -10.09 2.19 1.26
CA MET A 72 -10.09 2.95 -0.01
C MET A 72 -9.25 4.23 0.06
N ASN A 73 -9.16 4.82 1.25
CA ASN A 73 -8.44 6.06 1.51
C ASN A 73 -7.01 5.83 2.01
N PHE A 74 -6.54 4.58 2.05
CA PHE A 74 -5.12 4.33 2.27
C PHE A 74 -4.33 4.92 1.12
N THR A 75 -3.14 5.42 1.44
CA THR A 75 -2.19 5.94 0.47
C THR A 75 -1.21 4.83 0.11
N ILE A 76 -1.06 4.61 -1.18
CA ILE A 76 0.02 3.83 -1.77
C ILE A 76 1.07 4.82 -2.21
N GLU A 77 2.27 4.72 -1.62
CA GLU A 77 3.43 5.48 -2.09
C GLU A 77 4.33 4.57 -2.89
N LEU A 78 4.84 5.07 -4.01
CA LEU A 78 5.81 4.41 -4.86
C LEU A 78 7.04 5.30 -4.97
N LEU A 79 8.22 4.74 -4.68
CA LEU A 79 9.49 5.46 -4.64
C LEU A 79 10.55 4.72 -5.45
N SER A 80 11.59 5.44 -5.85
CA SER A 80 12.79 4.84 -6.42
C SER A 80 13.90 4.87 -5.38
N SER A 81 14.65 3.78 -5.23
CA SER A 81 15.90 3.74 -4.47
C SER A 81 16.93 4.74 -4.99
N GLN A 82 16.75 5.25 -6.22
CA GLN A 82 17.59 6.28 -6.83
C GLN A 82 17.13 7.71 -6.51
N ASP A 83 16.04 7.90 -5.75
CA ASP A 83 15.61 9.23 -5.28
C ASP A 83 16.64 9.81 -4.29
N GLU A 84 16.81 11.14 -4.29
CA GLU A 84 17.85 11.85 -3.50
C GLU A 84 17.87 11.50 -2.01
N GLN A 85 16.70 11.18 -1.43
CA GLN A 85 16.56 10.82 -0.01
C GLN A 85 17.34 9.53 0.37
N PHE A 86 17.71 8.70 -0.60
CA PHE A 86 18.45 7.46 -0.38
C PHE A 86 19.95 7.59 -0.66
N HIS A 87 20.44 8.77 -1.01
CA HIS A 87 21.87 9.00 -1.26
C HIS A 87 22.73 8.65 -0.04
N THR A 88 22.22 8.85 1.17
CA THR A 88 22.92 8.54 2.43
C THR A 88 23.16 7.03 2.61
N VAL A 89 22.38 6.19 1.93
CA VAL A 89 22.54 4.73 1.91
C VAL A 89 23.11 4.24 0.57
N ALA A 90 23.78 5.15 -0.16
CA ALA A 90 24.40 4.88 -1.46
C ALA A 90 23.43 4.31 -2.52
N ASN A 91 22.13 4.65 -2.42
CA ASN A 91 21.06 4.16 -3.29
C ASN A 91 20.98 2.62 -3.35
N ASP A 92 21.46 1.92 -2.31
CA ASP A 92 21.26 0.48 -2.18
C ASP A 92 19.80 0.20 -1.83
N LEU A 93 19.16 -0.67 -2.62
CA LEU A 93 17.74 -0.96 -2.52
C LEU A 93 17.36 -1.59 -1.17
N ASN A 94 18.17 -2.53 -0.66
CA ASN A 94 17.92 -3.16 0.64
C ASN A 94 18.12 -2.16 1.79
N ALA A 95 19.17 -1.34 1.72
CA ALA A 95 19.43 -0.31 2.71
C ALA A 95 18.37 0.79 2.69
N ALA A 96 17.81 1.13 1.52
CA ALA A 96 16.71 2.06 1.36
C ALA A 96 15.40 1.51 1.98
N GLU A 97 15.07 0.24 1.74
CA GLU A 97 13.94 -0.44 2.41
C GLU A 97 14.13 -0.41 3.93
N GLN A 98 15.32 -0.77 4.42
CA GLN A 98 15.64 -0.76 5.84
C GLN A 98 15.53 0.64 6.44
N MET A 99 16.02 1.67 5.75
CA MET A 99 15.90 3.07 6.19
C MET A 99 14.44 3.48 6.35
N LEU A 100 13.57 3.14 5.39
CA LEU A 100 12.12 3.41 5.47
C LEU A 100 11.46 2.64 6.63
N ILE A 101 11.83 1.37 6.84
CA ILE A 101 11.31 0.58 7.95
C ILE A 101 11.72 1.20 9.30
N GLN A 102 12.96 1.64 9.44
CA GLN A 102 13.44 2.30 10.66
C GLN A 102 12.76 3.65 10.90
N GLN A 103 12.58 4.44 9.85
CA GLN A 103 11.95 5.75 9.93
C GLN A 103 10.47 5.66 10.33
N TRP A 104 9.73 4.74 9.71
CA TRP A 104 8.26 4.68 9.85
C TRP A 104 7.76 3.62 10.84
N SER A 105 8.63 2.70 11.26
CA SER A 105 8.30 1.55 12.13
C SER A 105 6.97 0.85 11.76
N PRO A 106 6.83 0.34 10.51
CA PRO A 106 5.54 -0.09 9.98
C PRO A 106 4.89 -1.22 10.79
N CYS A 107 3.56 -1.26 10.82
CA CYS A 107 2.84 -2.26 11.62
C CYS A 107 3.13 -3.72 11.26
N PHE A 108 3.30 -4.02 9.97
CA PHE A 108 3.37 -5.40 9.46
C PHE A 108 4.77 -5.83 9.00
N ASN A 109 5.76 -4.94 9.02
CA ASN A 109 7.16 -5.31 8.85
C ASN A 109 7.66 -5.89 10.18
N VAL A 110 7.86 -7.21 10.23
CA VAL A 110 8.41 -7.91 11.41
C VAL A 110 9.93 -8.03 11.31
N SER A 111 10.45 -8.24 10.10
CA SER A 111 11.87 -8.25 9.81
C SER A 111 12.42 -6.82 9.78
N LEU A 112 13.63 -6.62 10.30
CA LEU A 112 14.34 -5.32 10.32
C LEU A 112 13.61 -4.21 11.10
N ASN A 113 12.57 -4.56 11.86
CA ASN A 113 11.77 -3.65 12.64
C ASN A 113 11.73 -4.11 14.10
N PRO A 114 12.59 -3.57 14.98
CA PRO A 114 12.70 -4.05 16.35
C PRO A 114 11.46 -3.74 17.19
N GLN A 115 10.72 -2.68 16.85
CA GLN A 115 9.51 -2.26 17.56
C GLN A 115 8.42 -1.83 16.57
N PRO A 116 7.73 -2.79 15.93
CA PRO A 116 6.65 -2.47 15.00
C PRO A 116 5.54 -1.67 15.70
N THR A 117 5.09 -0.60 15.05
CA THR A 117 3.97 0.20 15.55
C THR A 117 2.71 -0.67 15.63
N ALA A 118 2.02 -0.66 16.77
CA ALA A 118 0.77 -1.39 16.89
C ALA A 118 -0.27 -0.87 15.90
N VAL A 119 -1.02 -1.78 15.27
CA VAL A 119 -2.16 -1.40 14.42
C VAL A 119 -3.19 -0.65 15.28
N PRO A 120 -3.63 0.57 14.88
CA PRO A 120 -4.59 1.32 15.66
C PRO A 120 -5.87 0.52 15.93
N PRO A 121 -6.45 0.60 17.15
CA PRO A 121 -7.66 -0.17 17.51
C PRO A 121 -8.88 0.13 16.64
N THR A 122 -8.87 1.26 15.92
CA THR A 122 -9.93 1.63 14.98
C THR A 122 -9.95 0.79 13.70
N TYR A 123 -8.90 0.01 13.44
CA TYR A 123 -8.82 -0.94 12.34
C TYR A 123 -9.08 -2.37 12.81
N LEU A 124 -9.66 -3.17 11.93
CA LEU A 124 -9.76 -4.60 12.13
C LEU A 124 -8.39 -5.26 11.92
N PRO A 125 -8.03 -6.26 12.75
CA PRO A 125 -6.80 -7.01 12.56
C PRO A 125 -6.86 -7.86 11.28
N PRO A 126 -5.71 -8.22 10.66
CA PRO A 126 -5.68 -8.98 9.41
C PRO A 126 -6.37 -10.35 9.49
N ASN A 127 -6.40 -10.97 10.67
CA ASN A 127 -7.07 -12.25 10.91
C ASN A 127 -8.61 -12.13 11.06
N ALA A 128 -9.16 -10.91 11.01
CA ALA A 128 -10.60 -10.71 11.08
C ALA A 128 -11.33 -11.37 9.89
N LYS A 129 -12.61 -11.66 10.11
CA LYS A 129 -13.52 -12.09 9.04
C LYS A 129 -13.74 -10.92 8.08
N PHE A 130 -13.85 -11.22 6.79
CA PHE A 130 -14.26 -10.21 5.81
C PHE A 130 -15.64 -9.68 6.18
N ARG A 131 -15.76 -8.36 6.37
CA ARG A 131 -17.06 -7.70 6.53
C ARG A 131 -17.93 -7.87 5.30
N ARG A 132 -17.31 -7.83 4.11
CA ARG A 132 -17.96 -8.03 2.81
C ARG A 132 -17.04 -8.83 1.90
N ARG A 133 -17.21 -10.15 1.87
CA ARG A 133 -16.48 -11.00 0.92
C ARG A 133 -17.11 -10.85 -0.46
N THR A 134 -16.63 -9.86 -1.20
CA THR A 134 -17.06 -9.58 -2.58
C THR A 134 -15.90 -9.87 -3.54
N SER A 135 -16.21 -10.05 -4.83
CA SER A 135 -15.17 -10.23 -5.84
C SER A 135 -14.36 -8.94 -5.99
N LEU A 136 -13.08 -9.07 -6.40
CA LEU A 136 -12.22 -7.92 -6.70
C LEU A 136 -12.90 -6.95 -7.67
N ARG A 137 -13.57 -7.46 -8.71
CA ARG A 137 -14.33 -6.64 -9.67
C ARG A 137 -15.38 -5.75 -9.01
N LYS A 138 -16.10 -6.27 -8.01
CA LYS A 138 -17.11 -5.49 -7.29
C LYS A 138 -16.47 -4.41 -6.42
N LEU A 139 -15.32 -4.70 -5.81
CA LEU A 139 -14.56 -3.72 -5.01
C LEU A 139 -13.96 -2.62 -5.89
N ILE A 140 -13.44 -2.97 -7.07
CA ILE A 140 -12.99 -1.99 -8.07
C ILE A 140 -14.15 -1.09 -8.50
N PHE A 141 -15.34 -1.66 -8.75
CA PHE A 141 -16.53 -0.87 -9.08
C PHE A 141 -16.96 0.06 -7.92
N GLU A 142 -16.87 -0.40 -6.67
CA GLU A 142 -17.11 0.46 -5.50
C GLU A 142 -16.08 1.60 -5.41
N ALA A 143 -14.81 1.33 -5.69
CA ALA A 143 -13.76 2.35 -5.78
C ALA A 143 -14.03 3.36 -6.90
N GLU A 144 -14.39 2.89 -8.09
CA GLU A 144 -14.73 3.74 -9.24
C GLU A 144 -15.88 4.69 -8.90
N ARG A 145 -16.93 4.18 -8.23
CA ARG A 145 -18.06 5.01 -7.76
C ARG A 145 -17.62 6.04 -6.73
N ALA A 146 -16.73 5.69 -5.81
CA ALA A 146 -16.21 6.61 -4.81
C ALA A 146 -15.37 7.73 -5.47
N VAL A 147 -14.51 7.39 -6.43
CA VAL A 147 -13.71 8.37 -7.17
C VAL A 147 -14.61 9.33 -7.97
N LYS A 148 -15.61 8.81 -8.70
CA LYS A 148 -16.57 9.66 -9.43
C LYS A 148 -17.34 10.60 -8.51
N ALA A 149 -17.75 10.13 -7.33
CA ALA A 149 -18.45 10.96 -6.36
C ALA A 149 -17.57 12.09 -5.82
N GLU A 150 -16.28 11.82 -5.58
CA GLU A 150 -15.31 12.83 -5.14
C GLU A 150 -15.00 13.84 -6.23
N ASP A 151 -14.77 13.36 -7.46
CA ASP A 151 -14.51 14.23 -8.60
C ASP A 151 -15.71 15.16 -8.84
N ASN A 152 -16.95 14.65 -8.76
CA ASN A 152 -18.16 15.46 -8.93
C ASN A 152 -18.40 16.51 -7.82
N VAL A 153 -17.81 16.37 -6.64
CA VAL A 153 -17.92 17.36 -5.55
C VAL A 153 -16.91 18.50 -5.73
N LEU A 154 -15.89 18.29 -6.54
CA LEU A 154 -14.84 19.28 -6.83
C LEU A 154 -15.19 20.23 -7.99
N TRP A 155 -16.33 20.03 -8.65
CA TRP A 155 -16.90 20.88 -9.71
C TRP A 155 -18.21 21.51 -9.26
#